data_AF-A0A8T7EKJ3-F1
#
_entry.id   AF-A0A8T7EKJ3-F1
#
_cell.length_a   1.000
_cell.length_b   1.000
_cell.length_c   1.000
_cell.angle_alpha   90.00
_cell.angle_beta   90.00
_cell.angle_gamma   90.00
#
_symmetry.space_group_name_H-M   'P 1'
#
loop_
_entity.id
_entity.type
_entity.pdbx_description
1 polymer ?
#
loop_
_entity_poly.entity_id
_entity_poly.type
_entity_poly.pdbx_seq_one_letter_code
_entity_poly.pdbx_strand_id
1 'polypeptide(L)'
;MTITVDMLLAAGAIFLLRVLNYAISTIRMVAITRGRRLLASGLAFIEAFLFAVVIASIVTDISSNVLNLIAYCLGAAAGGWVGMALESRFITSYMTVSIIPRVREAGHAIAVALRDGGTA
;
A
#
# COMPACT_ATOMS: atom_id res chain seq x y z
N MET A 1 14.47 1.51 -34.90
CA MET A 1 13.66 1.87 -33.74
C MET A 1 14.55 2.63 -32.78
N THR A 2 14.55 3.97 -32.85
CA THR A 2 15.40 4.82 -32.00
C THR A 2 14.60 5.23 -30.77
N ILE A 3 15.10 4.89 -29.58
CA ILE A 3 14.52 5.35 -28.32
C ILE A 3 14.75 6.87 -28.22
N THR A 4 13.69 7.65 -28.23
CA THR A 4 13.78 9.11 -28.04
C THR A 4 13.72 9.46 -26.56
N VAL A 5 14.30 10.61 -26.20
CA VAL A 5 14.33 11.10 -24.80
C VAL A 5 12.91 11.27 -24.25
N ASP A 6 11.96 11.67 -25.10
CA ASP A 6 10.55 11.84 -24.73
C ASP A 6 9.88 10.53 -24.29
N MET A 7 10.23 9.40 -24.93
CA MET A 7 9.76 8.07 -24.53
C MET A 7 10.29 7.71 -23.13
N LEU A 8 11.55 8.04 -22.84
CA LEU A 8 12.18 7.71 -21.56
C LEU A 8 11.59 8.55 -20.42
N LEU A 9 11.31 9.83 -20.68
CA LEU A 9 10.62 10.72 -19.75
C LEU A 9 9.19 10.25 -19.48
N ALA A 10 8.43 9.87 -20.52
CA ALA A 10 7.08 9.32 -20.38
C ALA A 10 7.07 8.02 -19.57
N ALA A 11 7.99 7.09 -19.88
CA ALA A 11 8.16 5.84 -19.14
C ALA A 11 8.48 6.09 -17.64
N GLY A 12 9.40 7.02 -17.35
CA GLY A 12 9.75 7.41 -15.99
C GLY A 12 8.56 8.05 -15.24
N ALA A 13 7.78 8.89 -15.91
CA ALA A 13 6.58 9.49 -15.34
C ALA A 13 5.51 8.43 -14.99
N ILE A 14 5.25 7.48 -15.90
CA ILE A 14 4.32 6.36 -15.65
C ILE A 14 4.78 5.52 -14.46
N PHE A 15 6.09 5.23 -14.39
CA PHE A 15 6.68 4.50 -13.27
C PHE A 15 6.42 5.22 -11.94
N LEU A 16 6.73 6.52 -11.85
CA LEU A 16 6.52 7.31 -10.64
C LEU A 16 5.04 7.42 -10.26
N LEU A 17 4.16 7.62 -11.24
CA LEU A 17 2.71 7.66 -11.01
C LEU A 17 2.20 6.33 -10.43
N ARG A 18 2.71 5.19 -10.91
CA ARG A 18 2.34 3.86 -10.39
C ARG A 18 2.83 3.66 -8.96
N VAL A 19 4.05 4.09 -8.63
CA VAL A 19 4.59 4.02 -7.27
C VAL A 19 3.75 4.88 -6.31
N LEU A 20 3.44 6.12 -6.70
CA LEU A 20 2.58 7.02 -5.93
C LEU A 20 1.17 6.45 -5.74
N ASN A 21 0.60 5.83 -6.78
CA ASN A 21 -0.71 5.19 -6.71
C ASN A 21 -0.74 4.08 -5.64
N TYR A 22 0.28 3.21 -5.61
CA TYR A 22 0.38 2.19 -4.56
C TYR A 22 0.53 2.78 -3.16
N ALA A 23 1.34 3.84 -3.00
CA ALA A 23 1.49 4.51 -1.71
C ALA A 23 0.15 5.11 -1.22
N ILE A 24 -0.63 5.74 -2.10
CA ILE A 24 -1.98 6.26 -1.79
C ILE A 24 -2.91 5.11 -1.39
N SER A 25 -2.86 3.98 -2.09
CA SER A 25 -3.65 2.80 -1.77
C SER A 25 -3.34 2.26 -0.36
N THR A 26 -2.07 2.24 0.03
CA THR A 26 -1.66 1.85 1.39
C THR A 26 -2.18 2.82 2.44
N ILE A 27 -2.06 4.14 2.21
CA ILE A 27 -2.60 5.14 3.15
C ILE A 27 -4.12 5.01 3.26
N ARG A 28 -4.81 4.72 2.16
CA ARG A 28 -6.25 4.44 2.14
C ARG A 28 -6.58 3.21 2.97
N MET A 29 -5.84 2.11 2.83
CA MET A 29 -5.98 0.90 3.65
C MET A 29 -5.84 1.22 5.15
N VAL A 30 -4.84 2.01 5.52
CA VAL A 30 -4.64 2.48 6.91
C VAL A 30 -5.79 3.38 7.37
N ALA A 31 -6.30 4.27 6.51
CA ALA A 31 -7.44 5.12 6.84
C ALA A 31 -8.72 4.30 7.08
N ILE A 32 -8.94 3.23 6.30
CA ILE A 32 -10.07 2.29 6.45
C ILE A 32 -9.95 1.54 7.77
N THR A 33 -8.79 0.96 8.06
CA THR A 33 -8.56 0.20 9.32
C THR A 33 -8.67 1.10 10.55
N ARG A 34 -8.33 2.39 10.45
CA ARG A 34 -8.53 3.39 11.52
C ARG A 34 -9.93 4.02 11.55
N GLY A 35 -10.87 3.56 10.72
CA GLY A 35 -12.25 4.06 10.68
C GLY A 35 -12.43 5.49 10.14
N ARG A 36 -11.40 6.08 9.50
CA ARG A 36 -11.43 7.46 8.95
C ARG A 36 -12.07 7.48 7.57
N ARG A 37 -13.39 7.28 7.52
CA ARG A 37 -14.19 7.10 6.29
C ARG A 37 -14.04 8.24 5.26
N LEU A 38 -14.03 9.50 5.71
CA LEU A 38 -13.91 10.66 4.81
C LEU A 38 -12.56 10.70 4.08
N LEU A 39 -11.46 10.42 4.80
CA LEU A 39 -10.13 10.36 4.20
C LEU A 39 -10.01 9.18 3.23
N ALA A 40 -10.56 8.02 3.60
CA ALA A 40 -10.56 6.84 2.74
C ALA A 40 -11.28 7.10 1.40
N SER A 41 -12.45 7.75 1.43
CA SER A 41 -13.19 8.10 0.22
C SER A 41 -12.49 9.17 -0.63
N GLY A 42 -11.90 10.19 0.00
CA GLY A 42 -11.12 11.21 -0.73
C GLY A 42 -9.89 10.62 -1.43
N LEU A 43 -9.17 9.72 -0.76
CA LEU A 43 -8.04 9.00 -1.34
C LEU A 43 -8.47 8.06 -2.48
N ALA A 44 -9.63 7.40 -2.36
CA ALA A 44 -10.17 6.55 -3.42
C ALA A 44 -10.48 7.32 -4.71
N PHE A 45 -10.98 8.56 -4.59
CA PHE A 45 -11.21 9.42 -5.75
C PHE A 45 -9.90 9.79 -6.45
N ILE A 46 -8.87 10.17 -5.68
CA ILE A 46 -7.54 10.50 -6.22
C ILE A 46 -6.91 9.26 -6.89
N GLU A 47 -7.02 8.10 -6.27
CA GLU A 47 -6.52 6.83 -6.81
C GLU A 47 -7.19 6.49 -8.16
N ALA A 48 -8.50 6.63 -8.26
CA ALA A 48 -9.24 6.42 -9.51
C ALA A 48 -8.80 7.39 -10.62
N PHE A 49 -8.57 8.66 -10.28
CA PHE A 49 -8.06 9.66 -11.22
C PHE A 49 -6.65 9.32 -11.72
N LEU A 50 -5.72 8.99 -10.82
CA LEU A 50 -4.37 8.58 -11.19
C LEU A 50 -4.39 7.35 -12.09
N PHE A 51 -5.22 6.36 -11.77
CA PHE A 51 -5.36 5.15 -12.58
C PHE A 51 -5.86 5.45 -14.00
N ALA A 52 -6.88 6.32 -14.12
CA ALA A 52 -7.40 6.75 -15.41
C ALA A 52 -6.33 7.47 -16.25
N VAL A 53 -5.55 8.37 -15.64
CA VAL A 53 -4.45 9.08 -16.32
C VAL A 53 -3.36 8.12 -16.79
N VAL A 54 -2.97 7.14 -15.96
CA VAL A 54 -1.98 6.13 -16.35
C VAL A 54 -2.47 5.29 -17.52
N ILE A 55 -3.70 4.76 -17.45
CA ILE A 55 -4.26 3.97 -18.55
C ILE A 55 -4.37 4.80 -19.83
N ALA A 56 -4.87 6.02 -19.75
CA ALA A 56 -4.99 6.90 -20.91
C ALA A 56 -3.62 7.14 -21.58
N SER A 57 -2.57 7.30 -20.78
CA SER A 57 -1.19 7.50 -21.27
C SER A 57 -0.58 6.25 -21.89
N ILE A 58 -0.99 5.05 -21.45
CA ILE A 58 -0.51 3.79 -22.03
C ILE A 58 -1.25 3.47 -23.33
N VAL A 59 -2.57 3.71 -23.36
CA VAL A 59 -3.43 3.37 -24.49
C VAL A 59 -3.15 4.20 -25.74
N THR A 60 -2.66 5.42 -25.58
CA THR A 60 -2.35 6.31 -26.70
C THR A 60 -1.11 5.86 -27.51
N ASP A 61 -0.22 5.03 -26.96
CA ASP A 61 1.07 4.67 -27.57
C ASP A 61 1.40 3.16 -27.56
N ILE A 62 0.36 2.30 -27.56
CA ILE A 62 0.52 0.82 -27.51
C ILE A 62 1.35 0.29 -28.68
N SER A 63 1.29 0.94 -29.85
CA SER A 63 1.84 0.42 -31.10
C SER A 63 3.36 0.59 -31.25
N SER A 64 4.02 1.42 -30.44
CA SER A 64 5.42 1.82 -30.65
C SER A 64 6.36 1.63 -29.45
N ASN A 65 5.85 1.38 -28.23
CA ASN A 65 6.67 1.45 -27.02
C ASN A 65 6.45 0.30 -26.02
N VAL A 66 7.07 -0.86 -26.31
CA VAL A 66 7.28 -1.94 -25.32
C VAL A 66 7.92 -1.40 -24.02
N LEU A 67 8.70 -0.33 -24.11
CA LEU A 67 9.39 0.32 -22.99
C LEU A 67 8.42 0.94 -21.97
N ASN A 68 7.30 1.54 -22.42
CA ASN A 68 6.27 2.09 -21.52
C ASN A 68 5.53 0.97 -20.78
N LEU A 69 5.29 -0.15 -21.45
CA LEU A 69 4.69 -1.33 -20.83
C LEU A 69 5.61 -1.93 -19.77
N ILE A 70 6.90 -2.05 -20.07
CA ILE A 70 7.91 -2.50 -19.10
C ILE A 70 7.98 -1.54 -17.90
N ALA A 71 8.00 -0.23 -18.14
CA ALA A 71 8.01 0.77 -17.07
C ALA A 71 6.76 0.71 -16.19
N TYR A 72 5.58 0.44 -16.78
CA TYR A 72 4.34 0.21 -16.03
C TYR A 72 4.42 -1.03 -15.14
N CYS A 73 4.92 -2.15 -15.67
CA CYS A 73 5.11 -3.40 -14.92
C CYS A 73 6.15 -3.23 -13.79
N LEU A 74 7.28 -2.58 -14.07
CA LEU A 74 8.31 -2.27 -13.07
C LEU A 74 7.79 -1.31 -12.00
N GLY A 75 7.02 -0.30 -12.40
CA GLY A 75 6.39 0.65 -11.47
C GLY A 75 5.37 -0.03 -10.57
N ALA A 76 4.67 -1.06 -11.08
CA ALA A 76 3.77 -1.88 -10.29
C ALA A 76 4.52 -2.72 -9.25
N ALA A 77 5.62 -3.38 -9.65
CA ALA A 77 6.43 -4.19 -8.74
C ALA A 77 7.11 -3.34 -7.66
N ALA A 78 7.77 -2.24 -8.05
CA ALA A 78 8.42 -1.32 -7.13
C ALA A 78 7.41 -0.60 -6.22
N GLY A 79 6.28 -0.17 -6.78
CA GLY A 79 5.19 0.44 -6.02
C GLY A 79 4.61 -0.50 -4.98
N GLY A 80 4.43 -1.79 -5.31
CA GLY A 80 4.02 -2.81 -4.36
C GLY A 80 5.01 -2.98 -3.20
N TRP A 81 6.30 -3.01 -3.48
CA TRP A 81 7.33 -3.11 -2.44
C TRP A 81 7.38 -1.88 -1.53
N VAL A 82 7.30 -0.67 -2.10
CA VAL A 82 7.20 0.58 -1.32
C VAL A 82 5.90 0.62 -0.50
N GLY A 83 4.79 0.15 -1.06
CA GLY A 83 3.51 0.03 -0.36
C GLY A 83 3.60 -0.89 0.86
N MET A 84 4.22 -2.06 0.73
CA MET A 84 4.48 -2.97 1.85
C MET A 84 5.39 -2.32 2.91
N ALA A 85 6.44 -1.60 2.49
CA ALA A 85 7.31 -0.87 3.41
C ALA A 85 6.54 0.22 4.17
N LEU A 86 5.67 0.97 3.50
CA LEU A 86 4.78 1.95 4.12
C LEU A 86 3.85 1.28 5.14
N GLU A 87 3.22 0.18 4.73
CA GLU A 87 2.28 -0.57 5.55
C GLU A 87 2.94 -1.05 6.85
N SER A 88 4.15 -1.63 6.76
CA SER A 88 4.92 -2.09 7.92
C SER A 88 5.26 -0.96 8.92
N ARG A 89 5.35 0.28 8.45
CA ARG A 89 5.68 1.45 9.27
C ARG A 89 4.45 2.13 9.86
N PHE A 90 3.29 1.99 9.24
CA PHE A 90 2.03 2.59 9.69
C PHE A 90 1.12 1.64 10.49
N ILE A 91 1.23 0.33 10.25
CA ILE A 91 0.51 -0.70 10.99
C ILE A 91 1.36 -1.14 12.18
N THR A 92 1.11 -0.52 13.34
CA THR A 92 1.44 -1.17 14.61
C THR A 92 0.42 -2.28 14.82
N SER A 93 0.79 -3.52 14.47
CA SER A 93 -0.07 -4.68 14.68
C SER A 93 -0.10 -4.99 16.19
N TYR A 94 -1.17 -4.58 16.87
CA TYR A 94 -1.44 -5.06 18.22
C TYR A 94 -2.18 -6.39 18.11
N MET A 95 -1.53 -7.47 18.54
CA MET A 95 -2.17 -8.78 18.63
C MET A 95 -2.99 -8.85 19.93
N THR A 96 -4.31 -8.66 19.84
CA THR A 96 -5.20 -8.80 20.99
C THR A 96 -5.48 -10.27 21.25
N VAL A 97 -4.85 -10.84 22.29
CA VAL A 97 -5.15 -12.19 22.76
C VAL A 97 -6.19 -12.10 23.89
N SER A 98 -7.37 -12.69 23.67
CA SER A 98 -8.41 -12.78 24.71
C SER A 98 -8.36 -14.16 25.37
N ILE A 99 -8.07 -14.20 26.67
CA ILE A 99 -8.04 -15.43 27.46
C ILE A 99 -9.22 -15.41 28.42
N ILE A 100 -10.11 -16.39 28.28
CA ILE A 100 -11.27 -16.56 29.17
C ILE A 100 -11.00 -17.79 30.06
N PRO A 101 -10.55 -17.60 31.31
CA PRO A 101 -10.29 -18.71 32.21
C PRO A 101 -11.60 -19.36 32.67
N ARG A 102 -11.62 -20.70 32.76
CA ARG A 102 -12.77 -21.45 33.30
C ARG A 102 -12.95 -21.28 34.81
N VAL A 103 -11.88 -20.92 35.52
CA VAL A 103 -11.85 -20.76 36.98
C VAL A 103 -11.57 -19.29 37.29
N ARG A 104 -12.43 -18.66 38.10
CA ARG A 104 -12.39 -17.23 38.38
C ARG A 104 -11.07 -16.77 39.02
N GLU A 105 -10.49 -17.61 39.87
CA GLU A 105 -9.23 -17.34 40.58
C GLU A 105 -7.99 -17.43 39.67
N ALA A 106 -8.04 -18.24 38.61
CA ALA A 106 -6.95 -18.40 37.66
C ALA A 106 -6.70 -17.14 36.83
N GLY A 107 -7.71 -16.26 36.68
CA GLY A 107 -7.58 -15.01 35.92
C GLY A 107 -6.51 -14.07 36.48
N HIS A 108 -6.39 -13.99 37.81
CA HIS A 108 -5.38 -13.13 38.44
C HIS A 108 -3.96 -13.71 38.26
N ALA A 109 -3.81 -15.03 38.44
CA ALA A 109 -2.53 -15.72 38.25
C ALA A 109 -2.02 -15.60 36.81
N ILE A 110 -2.91 -15.74 35.82
CA ILE A 110 -2.56 -15.58 34.40
C ILE A 110 -2.16 -14.13 34.09
N ALA A 111 -2.87 -13.15 34.65
CA ALA A 111 -2.55 -11.73 34.46
C ALA A 111 -1.17 -11.35 35.05
N VAL A 112 -0.82 -11.88 36.22
CA VAL A 112 0.49 -11.68 36.84
C VAL A 112 1.59 -12.36 36.02
N ALA A 113 1.38 -13.60 35.62
CA ALA A 113 2.34 -14.33 34.78
C ALA A 113 2.62 -13.64 33.44
N LEU A 114 1.60 -13.04 32.80
CA LEU A 114 1.76 -12.25 31.57
C LEU A 114 2.47 -10.92 31.80
N ARG A 115 2.38 -10.35 33.00
CA ARG A 115 3.01 -9.07 33.36
C ARG A 115 4.49 -9.24 33.70
N ASP A 116 4.82 -10.31 34.43
CA ASP A 116 6.20 -10.65 34.82
C ASP A 116 6.98 -11.31 33.68
N GLY A 117 6.29 -12.03 32.79
CA GLY A 117 6.88 -12.67 31.61
C GLY A 117 7.28 -11.71 30.49
N GLY A 118 7.22 -10.39 30.71
CA GLY A 118 7.72 -9.30 29.86
C GLY A 118 7.92 -9.61 28.37
N THR A 119 7.04 -9.09 27.53
CA THR A 119 7.05 -9.15 26.05
C THR A 119 8.46 -9.26 25.44
N ALA A 120 8.78 -10.44 24.89
CA ALA A 120 9.77 -10.59 23.82
C ALA A 120 9.19 -10.09 22.50
#